data_AF-A0A3B9X587-F1
#
_entry.id   AF-A0A3B9X587-F1
#
_cell.length_a   1.000
_cell.length_b   1.000
_cell.length_c   1.000
_cell.angle_alpha   90.00
_cell.angle_beta   90.00
_cell.angle_gamma   90.00
#
_symmetry.space_group_name_H-M   'P 1'
#
loop_
_entity.id
_entity.type
_entity.pdbx_description
1 polymer ?
#
loop_
_entity_poly.entity_id
_entity_poly.type
_entity_poly.pdbx_seq_one_letter_code
_entity_poly.pdbx_strand_id
1 'polypeptide(L)'
;MTQAEIENTIEEGSLVSLHFSLKLVSGETIDSNYEGPAASFRLGDGSMLAGFEDALIGLKPGSELAVTLAPAEAFGEKNPKNKQSFPIAKFQHLFED
;
A
#
# COMPACT_ATOMS: atom_id res chain seq x y z
N MET A 1 -0.73 -14.96 28.04
CA MET A 1 -0.96 -15.25 26.61
C MET A 1 -0.54 -16.68 26.38
N THR A 2 -1.41 -17.46 25.74
CA THR A 2 -1.17 -18.89 25.52
C THR A 2 -0.29 -19.09 24.27
N GLN A 3 0.45 -20.19 24.21
CA GLN A 3 1.37 -20.49 23.10
C GLN A 3 0.66 -20.58 21.74
N ALA A 4 -0.63 -20.96 21.73
CA ALA A 4 -1.47 -21.01 20.53
C ALA A 4 -1.90 -19.62 20.00
N GLU A 5 -1.86 -18.57 20.83
CA GLU A 5 -2.19 -17.20 20.39
C GLU A 5 -1.02 -16.49 19.71
N ILE A 6 0.20 -16.96 19.96
CA ILE A 6 1.44 -16.43 19.35
C ILE A 6 1.60 -16.97 17.93
N GLU A 7 1.21 -18.23 17.67
CA GLU A 7 1.34 -18.89 16.36
C GLU A 7 0.50 -18.26 15.22
N ASN A 8 -0.47 -17.39 15.52
CA ASN A 8 -1.36 -16.79 14.53
C ASN A 8 -1.31 -15.24 14.51
N THR A 9 -0.22 -14.66 14.98
CA THR A 9 0.00 -13.21 14.93
C THR A 9 0.89 -12.87 13.74
N ILE A 10 0.58 -11.78 13.03
CA ILE A 10 1.38 -11.32 11.88
C ILE A 10 2.72 -10.80 12.38
N GLU A 11 3.79 -11.35 11.82
CA GLU A 11 5.19 -10.97 12.05
C GLU A 11 5.93 -10.81 10.70
N GLU A 12 7.16 -10.30 10.75
CA GLU A 12 8.02 -10.16 9.57
C GLU A 12 8.18 -11.50 8.82
N GLY A 13 8.05 -11.47 7.49
CA GLY A 13 8.09 -12.68 6.65
C GLY A 13 6.79 -13.50 6.60
N SER A 14 5.75 -13.11 7.35
CA SER A 14 4.42 -13.74 7.25
C SER A 14 3.84 -13.60 5.85
N LEU A 15 3.18 -14.65 5.36
CA LEU A 15 2.34 -14.57 4.17
C LEU A 15 0.94 -14.12 4.61
N VAL A 16 0.51 -12.94 4.17
CA VAL A 16 -0.77 -12.35 4.55
C VAL A 16 -1.67 -12.25 3.34
N SER A 17 -2.92 -12.69 3.48
CA SER A 17 -3.99 -12.52 2.49
C SER A 17 -5.05 -11.59 3.06
N LEU A 18 -5.36 -10.49 2.38
CA LEU A 18 -6.31 -9.49 2.89
C LEU A 18 -7.05 -8.72 1.79
N HIS A 19 -8.23 -8.22 2.15
CA HIS A 19 -8.89 -7.17 1.40
C HIS A 19 -8.53 -5.81 1.99
N PHE A 20 -8.22 -4.83 1.13
CA PHE A 20 -7.92 -3.46 1.53
C PHE A 20 -8.54 -2.46 0.57
N SER A 21 -8.66 -1.23 1.07
CA SER A 21 -8.94 -0.07 0.24
C SER A 21 -8.05 1.08 0.68
N LEU A 22 -7.50 1.81 -0.29
CA LEU A 22 -6.73 3.01 -0.08
C LEU A 22 -7.55 4.20 -0.54
N LYS A 23 -7.68 5.21 0.34
CA LYS A 23 -8.43 6.43 0.06
C LYS A 23 -7.59 7.65 0.38
N LEU A 24 -7.73 8.69 -0.42
CA LEU A 24 -7.25 10.02 -0.06
C LEU A 24 -8.07 10.55 1.13
N VAL A 25 -7.49 11.52 1.84
CA VAL A 25 -8.19 12.26 2.90
C VAL A 25 -9.43 13.00 2.39
N SER A 26 -9.53 13.24 1.08
CA SER A 26 -10.73 13.77 0.42
C SER A 26 -11.88 12.75 0.31
N GLY A 27 -11.62 11.47 0.57
CA GLY A 27 -12.57 10.36 0.43
C GLY A 27 -12.51 9.63 -0.92
N GLU A 28 -11.69 10.12 -1.86
CA GLU A 28 -11.49 9.47 -3.16
C GLU A 28 -10.74 8.15 -3.00
N THR A 29 -11.30 7.05 -3.50
CA THR A 29 -10.63 5.75 -3.53
C THR A 29 -9.57 5.72 -4.61
N ILE A 30 -8.34 5.43 -4.23
CA ILE A 30 -7.19 5.29 -5.13
C ILE A 30 -7.04 3.83 -5.58
N ASP A 31 -7.21 2.90 -4.65
CA ASP A 31 -7.08 1.47 -4.92
C ASP A 31 -8.00 0.67 -3.98
N SER A 32 -8.48 -0.48 -4.45
CA SER A 32 -9.35 -1.38 -3.71
C SER A 32 -9.39 -2.76 -4.37
N ASN A 33 -9.28 -3.82 -3.57
CA ASN A 33 -9.44 -5.19 -4.04
C ASN A 33 -10.73 -5.86 -3.52
N TYR A 34 -11.68 -5.10 -2.96
CA TYR A 34 -12.93 -5.65 -2.43
C TYR A 34 -13.88 -6.21 -3.52
N GLU A 35 -13.69 -5.82 -4.78
CA GLU A 35 -14.46 -6.35 -5.92
C GLU A 35 -13.88 -7.64 -6.51
N GLY A 36 -12.69 -8.05 -6.04
CA GLY A 36 -11.94 -9.19 -6.55
C GLY A 36 -11.51 -10.16 -5.44
N PRO A 37 -10.59 -11.10 -5.74
CA PRO A 37 -9.99 -11.96 -4.73
C PRO A 37 -9.08 -11.16 -3.80
N ALA A 38 -8.89 -11.67 -2.57
CA ALA A 38 -7.94 -11.10 -1.61
C ALA A 38 -6.52 -11.08 -2.20
N ALA A 39 -5.81 -9.97 -2.00
CA ALA A 39 -4.41 -9.86 -2.37
C ALA A 39 -3.57 -10.63 -1.34
N SER A 40 -2.55 -11.35 -1.80
CA SER A 40 -1.61 -12.06 -0.94
C SER A 40 -0.19 -11.58 -1.20
N PHE A 41 0.54 -11.24 -0.15
CA PHE A 41 1.92 -10.78 -0.22
C PHE A 41 2.69 -11.23 1.03
N ARG A 42 4.02 -11.20 0.94
CA ARG A 42 4.89 -11.55 2.07
C ARG A 42 5.36 -10.28 2.75
N LEU A 43 5.11 -10.16 4.04
CA LEU A 43 5.50 -8.98 4.82
C LEU A 43 7.03 -8.81 4.79
N GLY A 44 7.50 -7.59 4.49
CA GLY A 44 8.92 -7.26 4.38
C GLY A 44 9.53 -7.46 2.99
N ASP A 45 8.76 -7.87 1.98
CA ASP A 45 9.29 -8.03 0.61
C ASP A 45 9.33 -6.72 -0.20
N GLY A 46 8.79 -5.63 0.35
CA GLY A 46 8.77 -4.30 -0.26
C GLY A 46 7.70 -4.14 -1.34
N SER A 47 6.76 -5.09 -1.46
CA SER A 47 5.63 -4.99 -2.40
C SER A 47 4.56 -4.01 -1.92
N MET A 48 4.51 -3.71 -0.62
CA MET A 48 3.54 -2.80 -0.01
C MET A 48 4.23 -1.58 0.63
N LEU A 49 3.42 -0.58 0.98
CA LEU A 49 3.92 0.63 1.64
C LEU A 49 4.47 0.27 3.03
N ALA A 50 5.59 0.86 3.43
CA ALA A 50 6.23 0.56 4.71
C ALA A 50 5.28 0.75 5.90
N GLY A 51 4.58 1.89 5.96
CA GLY A 51 3.58 2.14 7.01
C GLY A 51 2.37 1.22 6.96
N PHE A 52 2.08 0.64 5.80
CA PHE A 52 1.01 -0.37 5.67
C PHE A 52 1.45 -1.70 6.28
N GLU A 53 2.67 -2.15 5.98
CA GLU A 53 3.23 -3.38 6.57
C GLU A 53 3.38 -3.26 8.09
N ASP A 54 3.89 -2.12 8.58
CA ASP A 54 4.04 -1.85 10.01
C ASP A 54 2.70 -1.90 10.76
N ALA A 55 1.62 -1.40 10.14
CA ALA A 55 0.28 -1.44 10.73
C ALA A 55 -0.29 -2.87 10.88
N LEU A 56 0.22 -3.84 10.12
CA LEU A 56 -0.25 -5.23 10.17
C LEU A 56 0.45 -6.05 11.25
N ILE A 57 1.67 -5.67 11.64
CA ILE A 57 2.43 -6.38 12.68
C ILE A 57 1.62 -6.46 13.98
N GLY A 58 1.54 -7.66 14.55
CA GLY A 58 0.81 -7.88 15.79
C GLY A 58 -0.69 -8.13 15.62
N LEU A 59 -1.24 -7.94 14.42
CA LEU A 59 -2.64 -8.29 14.13
C LEU A 59 -2.81 -9.80 13.96
N LYS A 60 -4.05 -10.26 14.09
CA LYS A 60 -4.44 -11.66 13.91
C LYS A 60 -5.42 -11.80 12.75
N PRO A 61 -5.56 -12.99 12.13
CA PRO A 61 -6.58 -13.27 11.13
C PRO A 61 -7.98 -12.84 11.59
N GLY A 62 -8.73 -12.20 10.69
CA GLY A 62 -10.06 -11.65 10.98
C GLY A 62 -10.05 -10.26 11.64
N SER A 63 -8.87 -9.67 11.91
CA SER A 63 -8.78 -8.27 12.35
C SER A 63 -9.12 -7.32 11.20
N GLU A 64 -9.81 -6.23 11.52
CA GLU A 64 -10.01 -5.09 10.64
C GLU A 64 -9.30 -3.87 11.23
N LEU A 65 -8.65 -3.09 10.36
CA LEU A 65 -7.93 -1.90 10.77
C LEU A 65 -8.12 -0.80 9.72
N ALA A 66 -8.33 0.42 10.20
CA ALA A 66 -8.27 1.64 9.40
C ALA A 66 -7.22 2.57 10.00
N VAL A 67 -6.20 2.91 9.22
CA VAL A 67 -5.12 3.81 9.63
C VAL A 67 -4.94 4.92 8.60
N THR A 68 -4.50 6.07 9.07
CA THR A 68 -4.04 7.16 8.21
C THR A 68 -2.52 7.20 8.29
N LEU A 69 -1.87 7.04 7.14
CA LEU A 69 -0.42 7.05 7.03
C LEU A 69 0.07 8.44 6.64
N ALA A 70 1.17 8.89 7.23
CA ALA A 70 1.84 10.11 6.77
C ALA A 70 2.45 9.87 5.37
N PRO A 71 2.69 10.93 4.56
CA PRO A 71 3.31 10.77 3.25
C PRO A 71 4.62 9.97 3.31
N ALA A 72 5.47 10.23 4.31
CA ALA A 72 6.75 9.54 4.50
C ALA A 72 6.63 8.02 4.71
N GLU A 73 5.49 7.54 5.21
CA GLU A 73 5.21 6.12 5.47
C GLU A 73 4.46 5.45 4.30
N ALA A 74 4.03 6.27 3.32
CA ALA A 74 3.30 5.86 2.14
C ALA A 74 4.12 6.18 0.87
N PHE A 75 3.69 7.15 0.05
CA PHE A 75 4.30 7.46 -1.25
C PHE A 75 5.42 8.50 -1.21
N GLY A 76 5.84 8.90 -0.01
CA GLY A 76 6.83 9.94 0.23
C GLY A 76 6.29 11.36 0.06
N GLU A 77 7.15 12.31 0.40
CA GLU A 77 6.88 13.73 0.19
C GLU A 77 6.85 14.08 -1.30
N LYS A 78 6.07 15.12 -1.64
CA LYS A 78 6.07 15.66 -2.99
C LYS A 78 7.49 16.10 -3.35
N ASN A 79 8.09 15.42 -4.33
CA ASN A 79 9.42 15.76 -4.81
C ASN A 79 9.36 16.88 -5.87
N PRO A 80 9.87 18.11 -5.60
CA PRO A 80 9.86 19.18 -6.58
C PRO A 80 10.70 18.87 -7.82
N LYS A 81 11.69 17.99 -7.71
CA LYS A 81 12.54 17.56 -8.84
C LYS A 81 11.80 16.65 -9.83
N ASN A 82 10.64 16.09 -9.45
CA ASN A 82 9.79 15.35 -10.38
C ASN A 82 9.06 16.28 -11.36
N LYS A 83 9.06 17.61 -11.13
CA LYS A 83 8.58 18.58 -12.11
C LYS A 83 9.68 18.85 -13.14
N GLN A 84 9.45 18.41 -14.37
CA GLN A 84 10.39 18.59 -15.47
C GLN A 84 9.74 19.32 -16.64
N SER A 85 10.53 20.09 -17.38
CA SER A 85 10.09 20.80 -18.58
C SER A 85 10.84 20.27 -19.79
N PHE A 86 10.10 19.97 -20.85
CA PHE A 86 10.65 19.40 -22.08
C PHE A 86 10.12 20.20 -23.28
N PRO A 87 10.90 20.33 -24.37
CA PRO A 87 10.40 20.88 -25.62
C PRO A 87 9.23 20.06 -26.14
N ILE A 88 8.18 20.73 -26.66
CA ILE A 88 6.98 20.05 -27.19
C ILE A 88 7.31 19.05 -28.30
N ALA A 89 8.38 19.29 -29.06
CA ALA A 89 8.86 18.39 -30.10
C ALA A 89 9.15 16.96 -29.60
N LYS A 90 9.53 16.78 -28.32
CA LYS A 90 9.74 15.44 -27.73
C LYS A 90 8.47 14.58 -27.67
N PHE A 91 7.30 15.21 -27.76
CA PHE A 91 6.01 14.56 -27.66
C PHE A 91 5.28 14.49 -29.01
N GLN A 92 5.95 14.79 -30.14
CA GLN A 92 5.32 14.75 -31.47
C GLN A 92 4.62 13.42 -31.77
N HIS A 93 5.23 12.30 -31.38
CA HIS A 93 4.67 10.95 -31.52
C HIS A 93 3.34 10.72 -30.77
N LEU A 94 2.96 11.57 -29.80
CA LEU A 94 1.66 11.48 -29.12
C LEU A 94 0.52 12.09 -29.94
N PHE A 95 0.84 12.78 -31.04
CA PHE A 95 -0.11 13.44 -31.94
C PHE A 95 -0.13 12.81 -33.33
N GLU A 96 0.62 11.72 -33.53
CA GLU A 96 0.58 10.89 -34.73
C GLU A 96 -0.43 9.76 -34.47
N ASP A 97 -1.51 9.71 -35.25
CA ASP A 97 -2.58 8.70 -35.18
C ASP A 97 -2.09 7.27 -35.50
#